data_AF-A0A5N6BLL2-F1
#
_entry.id   AF-A0A5N6BLL2-F1
#
_cell.length_a   1.000
_cell.length_b   1.000
_cell.length_c   1.000
_cell.angle_alpha   90.00
_cell.angle_beta   90.00
_cell.angle_gamma   90.00
#
_symmetry.space_group_name_H-M   'P 1'
#
loop_
_entity.id
_entity.type
_entity.pdbx_description
1 polymer ?
#
loop_
_entity_poly.entity_id
_entity_poly.type
_entity_poly.pdbx_seq_one_letter_code
_entity_poly.pdbx_strand_id
1 'polypeptide(L)'
;MLSTWALETFGPRAEQIRQGVAEALALALENAQDAQKTAQTELLHPFGFTLMSRKFEALASTFADMPDVETVKPPGSQHELVVLGGNLLFPFRYAKDRSVSVVTARIGDGRPSGLVQALFTRFGPRPWAEQLTLGGVEAALPEPATPADRALTRLPEGTRLVLIAYACNARAGLLDVWWGEAELLDRTGSLRWHHCEPIPLAGQAPAVELPGVAAPVGEASAFARGAMPAPALNPRPPYERANALPPMSEAPYAPDAAADEGR
;
A
#
# COMPACT_ATOMS: atom_id res chain seq x y z
N MET A 1 16.11 7.45 -4.64
CA MET A 1 16.22 8.91 -4.84
C MET A 1 14.89 9.53 -4.44
N LEU A 2 14.92 10.67 -3.77
CA LEU A 2 13.70 11.43 -3.49
C LEU A 2 13.13 12.01 -4.77
N SER A 3 11.81 12.04 -4.90
CA SER A 3 11.15 12.72 -6.02
C SER A 3 11.14 14.23 -5.81
N THR A 4 10.85 14.95 -6.90
CA THR A 4 10.59 16.39 -6.85
C THR A 4 9.44 16.73 -5.90
N TRP A 5 8.35 15.94 -5.93
CA TRP A 5 7.21 16.16 -5.04
C TRP A 5 7.60 16.06 -3.57
N ALA A 6 8.39 15.05 -3.18
CA ALA A 6 8.80 14.88 -1.80
C ALA A 6 9.67 16.05 -1.32
N LEU A 7 10.57 16.54 -2.18
CA LEU A 7 11.41 17.71 -1.89
C LEU A 7 10.59 19.01 -1.81
N GLU A 8 9.56 19.18 -2.64
CA GLU A 8 8.66 20.34 -2.57
C GLU A 8 7.76 20.30 -1.33
N THR A 9 7.32 19.11 -0.94
CA THR A 9 6.40 18.90 0.19
C THR A 9 7.11 19.04 1.53
N PHE A 10 8.27 18.39 1.68
CA PHE A 10 8.96 18.26 2.97
C PHE A 10 10.31 18.99 3.02
N GLY A 11 10.72 19.63 1.92
CA GLY A 11 11.97 20.38 1.84
C GLY A 11 13.21 19.48 2.02
N PRO A 12 14.30 20.05 2.57
CA PRO A 12 15.55 19.30 2.81
C PRO A 12 15.41 18.08 3.74
N ARG A 13 14.32 18.00 4.52
CA ARG A 13 14.06 16.93 5.48
C ARG A 13 13.30 15.74 4.89
N ALA A 14 12.94 15.79 3.61
CA ALA A 14 12.14 14.76 2.95
C ALA A 14 12.65 13.34 3.21
N GLU A 15 13.97 13.11 3.13
CA GLU A 15 14.55 11.77 3.34
C GLU A 15 14.41 11.32 4.80
N GLN A 16 14.69 12.22 5.74
CA GLN A 16 14.54 11.95 7.17
C GLN A 16 13.09 11.63 7.53
N ILE A 17 12.13 12.36 6.96
CA ILE A 17 10.70 12.13 7.18
C ILE A 17 10.26 10.81 6.54
N ARG A 18 10.71 10.53 5.30
CA ARG A 18 10.45 9.26 4.60
C ARG A 18 10.88 8.05 5.44
N GLN A 19 12.09 8.12 5.99
CA GLN A 19 12.64 7.09 6.85
C GLN A 19 11.88 6.99 8.18
N GLY A 20 11.60 8.13 8.84
CA GLY A 20 10.85 8.17 10.09
C GLY A 20 9.43 7.61 9.96
N VAL A 21 8.74 7.83 8.83
CA VAL A 21 7.43 7.23 8.56
C VAL A 21 7.53 5.70 8.48
N ALA A 22 8.54 5.17 7.79
CA ALA A 22 8.76 3.73 7.70
C ALA A 22 9.01 3.10 9.08
N GLU A 23 9.88 3.72 9.88
CA GLU A 23 10.24 3.27 11.22
C GLU A 23 9.06 3.35 12.19
N ALA A 24 8.29 4.44 12.17
CA ALA A 24 7.10 4.61 12.98
C ALA A 24 6.06 3.53 12.70
N LEU A 25 5.79 3.24 11.41
CA LEU A 25 4.85 2.18 11.03
C LEU A 25 5.38 0.79 11.40
N ALA A 26 6.68 0.53 11.17
CA ALA A 26 7.28 -0.75 11.57
C ALA A 26 7.11 -1.01 13.08
N LEU A 27 7.43 -0.01 13.91
CA LEU A 27 7.24 -0.07 15.37
C LEU A 27 5.77 -0.27 15.76
N ALA A 28 4.84 0.47 15.14
CA ALA A 28 3.43 0.33 15.42
C ALA A 28 2.90 -1.08 15.11
N LEU A 29 3.39 -1.69 14.03
CA LEU A 29 3.01 -3.03 13.62
C LEU A 29 3.67 -4.10 14.47
N GLU A 30 4.93 -3.94 14.85
CA GLU A 30 5.62 -4.84 15.78
C GLU A 30 4.84 -4.93 17.10
N ASN A 31 4.46 -3.78 17.67
CA ASN A 31 3.63 -3.74 18.87
C ASN A 31 2.28 -4.44 18.69
N ALA A 32 1.65 -4.30 17.51
CA ALA A 32 0.39 -4.97 17.22
C ALA A 32 0.57 -6.49 17.05
N GLN A 33 1.67 -6.94 16.46
CA GLN A 33 2.01 -8.36 16.35
C GLN A 33 2.30 -8.97 17.72
N ASP A 34 3.00 -8.26 18.59
CA ASP A 34 3.28 -8.73 19.94
C ASP A 34 2.01 -8.83 20.78
N ALA A 35 1.10 -7.84 20.69
CA ALA A 35 -0.22 -7.93 21.29
C ALA A 35 -1.00 -9.16 20.82
N GLN A 36 -0.94 -9.49 19.51
CA GLN A 36 -1.57 -10.69 18.96
C GLN A 36 -0.94 -11.98 19.49
N LYS A 37 0.40 -12.05 19.54
CA LYS A 37 1.12 -13.21 20.08
C LYS A 37 0.78 -13.42 21.55
N THR A 38 0.77 -12.37 22.36
CA THR A 38 0.48 -12.47 23.80
C THR A 38 -0.96 -12.89 24.08
N ALA A 39 -1.92 -12.45 23.26
CA ALA A 39 -3.33 -12.74 23.48
C ALA A 39 -3.72 -14.22 23.26
N GLN A 40 -2.88 -15.01 22.56
CA GLN A 40 -3.09 -16.45 22.34
C GLN A 40 -4.51 -16.78 21.82
N THR A 41 -5.01 -15.96 20.89
CA THR A 41 -6.32 -16.12 20.26
C THR A 41 -6.20 -16.05 18.75
N GLU A 42 -7.08 -16.78 18.06
CA GLU A 42 -7.24 -16.73 16.61
C GLU A 42 -7.94 -15.45 16.13
N LEU A 43 -8.62 -14.73 17.03
CA LEU A 43 -9.28 -13.47 16.69
C LEU A 43 -8.25 -12.36 16.49
N LEU A 44 -8.38 -11.59 15.41
CA LEU A 44 -7.46 -10.48 15.08
C LEU A 44 -7.77 -9.17 15.83
N HIS A 45 -8.61 -9.20 16.86
CA HIS A 45 -8.93 -8.02 17.66
C HIS A 45 -7.69 -7.41 18.33
N PRO A 46 -6.80 -8.18 18.99
CA PRO A 46 -5.60 -7.63 19.63
C PRO A 46 -4.69 -6.90 18.63
N PHE A 47 -4.46 -7.49 17.45
CA PHE A 47 -3.72 -6.84 16.38
C PHE A 47 -4.41 -5.55 15.92
N GLY A 48 -5.69 -5.63 15.57
CA GLY A 48 -6.45 -4.52 14.99
C GLY A 48 -6.60 -3.32 15.93
N PHE A 49 -6.98 -3.55 17.19
CA PHE A 49 -7.17 -2.47 18.18
C PHE A 49 -5.85 -1.82 18.57
N THR A 50 -4.78 -2.60 18.74
CA THR A 50 -3.44 -2.05 19.01
C THR A 50 -2.98 -1.18 17.86
N LEU A 51 -3.10 -1.67 16.61
CA LEU A 51 -2.67 -0.94 15.43
C LEU A 51 -3.47 0.36 15.19
N MET A 52 -4.75 0.39 15.57
CA MET A 52 -5.61 1.57 15.42
C MET A 52 -5.01 2.80 16.12
N SER A 53 -4.48 2.63 17.33
CA SER A 53 -3.86 3.71 18.12
C SER A 53 -2.37 3.86 17.81
N ARG A 54 -1.63 2.74 17.81
CA ARG A 54 -0.16 2.77 17.76
C ARG A 54 0.41 3.43 16.52
N LYS A 55 -0.29 3.36 15.38
CA LYS A 55 0.17 4.03 14.14
C LYS A 55 0.25 5.55 14.25
N PHE A 56 -0.66 6.17 15.01
CA PHE A 56 -0.65 7.61 15.24
C PHE A 56 0.36 7.98 16.33
N GLU A 57 0.37 7.22 17.43
CA GLU A 57 1.30 7.43 18.55
C GLU A 57 2.77 7.28 18.10
N ALA A 58 3.07 6.28 17.27
CA ALA A 58 4.42 6.06 16.77
C ALA A 58 4.86 7.23 15.87
N LEU A 59 4.01 7.73 14.97
CA LEU A 59 4.33 8.91 14.17
C LEU A 59 4.59 10.12 15.05
N ALA A 60 3.73 10.38 16.05
CA ALA A 60 3.91 11.49 16.98
C ALA A 60 5.22 11.38 17.76
N SER A 61 5.54 10.19 18.26
CA SER A 61 6.78 9.92 18.98
C SER A 61 8.02 10.05 18.10
N THR A 62 7.99 9.55 16.87
CA THR A 62 9.14 9.58 15.94
C THR A 62 9.51 11.00 15.55
N PHE A 63 8.54 11.91 15.46
CA PHE A 63 8.78 13.28 15.04
C PHE A 63 8.75 14.31 16.17
N ALA A 64 8.61 13.89 17.43
CA ALA A 64 8.48 14.79 18.58
C ALA A 64 9.63 15.80 18.72
N ASP A 65 10.86 15.37 18.42
CA ASP A 65 12.08 16.19 18.57
C ASP A 65 12.44 17.00 17.31
N MET A 66 11.64 16.87 16.24
CA MET A 66 11.91 17.57 14.99
C MET A 66 11.39 19.03 15.10
N PRO A 67 12.09 20.03 14.53
CA PRO A 67 11.59 21.40 14.48
C PRO A 67 10.31 21.48 13.62
N ASP A 68 9.45 22.46 13.87
CA ASP A 68 8.21 22.70 13.09
C ASP A 68 7.23 21.50 13.07
N VAL A 69 7.26 20.69 14.12
CA VAL A 69 6.26 19.64 14.36
C VAL A 69 5.18 20.19 15.28
N GLU A 70 3.94 20.03 14.84
CA GLU A 70 2.76 20.27 15.66
C GLU A 70 1.96 18.98 15.77
N THR A 71 1.43 18.69 16.96
CA THR A 71 0.42 17.65 17.11
C THR A 71 -0.94 18.29 17.36
N VAL A 72 -1.95 17.84 16.62
CA VAL A 72 -3.33 18.30 16.78
C VAL A 72 -4.21 17.14 17.13
N LYS A 73 -5.05 17.33 18.15
CA LYS A 73 -6.07 16.35 18.56
C LYS A 73 -7.47 16.84 18.17
N PRO A 74 -8.03 16.40 17.03
CA PRO A 74 -9.39 16.75 16.66
C PRO A 74 -10.41 16.17 17.67
N PRO A 75 -11.45 16.91 18.08
CA PRO A 75 -12.60 16.42 18.82
C PRO A 75 -13.23 15.23 18.10
N GLY A 76 -13.43 14.14 18.84
CA GLY A 76 -13.91 12.87 18.28
C GLY A 76 -12.80 11.97 17.72
N SER A 77 -11.56 12.47 17.60
CA SER A 77 -10.39 11.61 17.43
C SER A 77 -9.88 11.12 18.79
N GLN A 78 -9.59 9.83 18.87
CA GLN A 78 -8.86 9.28 20.02
C GLN A 78 -7.35 9.56 19.92
N HIS A 79 -6.86 9.97 18.75
CA HIS A 79 -5.44 10.07 18.43
C HIS A 79 -5.03 11.48 17.99
N GLU A 80 -3.78 11.81 18.26
CA GLU A 80 -3.12 13.02 17.76
C GLU A 80 -2.69 12.82 16.31
N LEU A 81 -2.84 13.86 15.51
CA LEU A 81 -2.39 13.94 14.12
C LEU A 81 -1.13 14.78 14.08
N VAL A 82 -0.11 14.30 13.36
CA VAL A 82 1.18 14.98 13.22
C VAL A 82 1.12 15.92 12.02
N VAL A 83 1.59 17.15 12.21
CA VAL A 83 1.76 18.15 11.15
C VAL A 83 3.24 18.52 11.08
N LEU A 84 3.86 18.29 9.92
CA LEU A 84 5.27 18.56 9.65
C LEU A 84 5.40 19.69 8.63
N GLY A 85 5.82 20.88 9.06
CA GLY A 85 6.01 22.01 8.16
C GLY A 85 4.77 22.35 7.33
N GLY A 86 3.57 22.26 7.94
CA GLY A 86 2.30 22.46 7.24
C GLY A 86 1.74 21.23 6.53
N ASN A 87 2.36 20.05 6.64
CA ASN A 87 1.85 18.81 6.04
C ASN A 87 1.29 17.89 7.12
N LEU A 88 -0.03 17.69 7.13
CA LEU A 88 -0.71 16.76 8.02
C LEU A 88 -0.55 15.33 7.51
N LEU A 89 0.06 14.48 8.34
CA LEU A 89 0.27 13.07 8.03
C LEU A 89 -0.93 12.22 8.48
N PHE A 90 -1.50 11.45 7.56
CA PHE A 90 -2.64 10.57 7.85
C PHE A 90 -2.39 9.11 7.46
N PRO A 91 -2.08 8.22 8.43
CA PRO A 91 -1.87 6.80 8.17
C PRO A 91 -3.17 5.99 8.05
N PHE A 92 -3.30 5.22 6.97
CA PHE A 92 -4.40 4.28 6.80
C PHE A 92 -3.94 2.95 6.16
N ARG A 93 -4.59 1.86 6.57
CA ARG A 93 -4.35 0.55 5.96
C ARG A 93 -5.19 0.43 4.70
N TYR A 94 -4.56 0.28 3.54
CA TYR A 94 -5.27 0.08 2.28
C TYR A 94 -5.45 -1.40 1.91
N ALA A 95 -4.59 -2.29 2.42
CA ALA A 95 -4.64 -3.71 2.10
C ALA A 95 -4.15 -4.62 3.24
N LYS A 96 -4.55 -5.89 3.20
CA LYS A 96 -4.09 -6.95 4.13
C LYS A 96 -2.95 -7.80 3.54
N ASP A 97 -2.73 -7.67 2.24
CA ASP A 97 -1.73 -8.39 1.45
C ASP A 97 -1.32 -7.51 0.23
N ARG A 98 -0.50 -8.07 -0.67
CA ARG A 98 0.00 -7.37 -1.88
C ARG A 98 -0.88 -7.59 -3.12
N SER A 99 -2.10 -8.12 -2.97
CA SER A 99 -3.01 -8.33 -4.11
C SER A 99 -3.73 -7.06 -4.56
N VAL A 100 -3.83 -6.06 -3.67
CA VAL A 100 -4.48 -4.78 -3.95
C VAL A 100 -3.42 -3.75 -4.32
N SER A 101 -3.63 -3.04 -5.42
CA SER A 101 -2.79 -1.91 -5.80
C SER A 101 -3.13 -0.68 -4.98
N VAL A 102 -2.11 0.09 -4.55
CA VAL A 102 -2.28 1.37 -3.88
C VAL A 102 -3.07 2.37 -4.75
N VAL A 103 -2.97 2.27 -6.07
CA VAL A 103 -3.65 3.17 -7.02
C VAL A 103 -5.17 3.08 -6.88
N THR A 104 -5.68 1.91 -6.50
CA THR A 104 -7.12 1.65 -6.27
C THR A 104 -7.47 1.65 -4.77
N ALA A 105 -6.63 2.24 -3.93
CA ALA A 105 -6.81 2.25 -2.48
C ALA A 105 -8.13 2.90 -2.04
N ARG A 106 -8.63 2.42 -0.90
CA ARG A 106 -9.83 2.94 -0.25
C ARG A 106 -9.56 3.22 1.22
N ILE A 107 -10.16 4.27 1.76
CA ILE A 107 -10.11 4.56 3.20
C ILE A 107 -11.11 3.68 3.94
N GLY A 108 -10.61 2.60 4.53
CA GLY A 108 -11.41 1.66 5.30
C GLY A 108 -12.32 0.78 4.45
N ASP A 109 -13.08 -0.09 5.11
CA ASP A 109 -13.97 -1.07 4.46
C ASP A 109 -15.39 -0.52 4.20
N GLY A 110 -15.65 0.76 4.50
CA GLY A 110 -16.98 1.36 4.44
C GLY A 110 -16.95 2.89 4.38
N ARG A 111 -18.02 3.55 4.85
CA ARG A 111 -18.11 5.02 4.82
C ARG A 111 -17.00 5.64 5.69
N PRO A 112 -16.14 6.52 5.15
CA PRO A 112 -15.15 7.23 5.95
C PRO A 112 -15.80 8.01 7.09
N SER A 113 -15.13 8.13 8.22
CA SER A 113 -15.66 8.90 9.36
C SER A 113 -15.83 10.39 9.01
N GLY A 114 -16.64 11.11 9.80
CA GLY A 114 -16.81 12.56 9.62
C GLY A 114 -15.50 13.33 9.71
N LEU A 115 -14.58 12.90 10.59
CA LEU A 115 -13.23 13.47 10.69
C LEU A 115 -12.43 13.25 9.40
N VAL A 116 -12.46 12.05 8.84
CA VAL A 116 -11.75 11.77 7.59
C VAL A 116 -12.31 12.64 6.46
N GLN A 117 -13.64 12.69 6.31
CA GLN A 117 -14.28 13.56 5.31
C GLN A 117 -13.85 15.03 5.50
N ALA A 118 -13.84 15.54 6.73
CA ALA A 118 -13.38 16.89 7.04
C ALA A 118 -11.90 17.14 6.68
N LEU A 119 -11.01 16.16 6.92
CA LEU A 119 -9.60 16.25 6.53
C LEU A 119 -9.44 16.38 5.02
N PHE A 120 -10.13 15.54 4.23
CA PHE A 120 -10.08 15.61 2.78
C PHE A 120 -10.67 16.90 2.22
N THR A 121 -11.84 17.32 2.71
CA THR A 121 -12.49 18.56 2.26
C THR A 121 -11.64 19.80 2.52
N ARG A 122 -10.90 19.82 3.63
CA ARG A 122 -10.18 21.02 4.08
C ARG A 122 -8.73 21.09 3.63
N PHE A 123 -8.04 19.94 3.62
CA PHE A 123 -6.59 19.89 3.40
C PHE A 123 -6.21 18.99 2.22
N GLY A 124 -7.16 18.25 1.65
CA GLY A 124 -6.93 17.46 0.45
C GLY A 124 -6.66 18.33 -0.78
N PRO A 125 -6.06 17.75 -1.83
CA PRO A 125 -5.89 18.45 -3.10
C PRO A 125 -7.26 18.80 -3.71
N ARG A 126 -7.28 19.84 -4.55
CA ARG A 126 -8.50 20.21 -5.28
C ARG A 126 -8.92 19.07 -6.22
N PRO A 127 -10.21 18.71 -6.28
CA PRO A 127 -10.68 17.67 -7.18
C PRO A 127 -10.33 17.95 -8.65
N TRP A 128 -9.85 16.94 -9.38
CA TRP A 128 -9.53 17.07 -10.81
C TRP A 128 -10.76 17.41 -11.65
N ALA A 129 -11.91 16.84 -11.29
CA ALA A 129 -13.18 17.10 -11.94
C ALA A 129 -14.19 17.57 -10.90
N GLU A 130 -14.58 18.84 -10.97
CA GLU A 130 -15.80 19.29 -10.30
C GLU A 130 -16.98 18.69 -11.05
N GLN A 131 -17.66 17.74 -10.41
CA GLN A 131 -18.90 17.22 -10.96
C GLN A 131 -19.93 18.36 -10.99
N LEU A 132 -20.18 18.91 -12.17
CA LEU A 132 -21.27 19.83 -12.42
C LEU A 132 -22.57 19.11 -12.07
N THR A 133 -23.17 19.46 -10.94
CA THR A 133 -24.48 18.93 -10.55
C THR A 133 -25.52 19.51 -11.52
N LEU A 134 -26.13 18.65 -12.33
CA LEU A 134 -27.30 18.97 -13.17
C LEU A 134 -28.51 19.18 -12.24
N GLY A 135 -28.54 20.35 -11.61
CA GLY A 135 -29.48 20.75 -10.59
C GLY A 135 -29.13 22.16 -10.15
N GLY A 136 -29.35 23.13 -11.04
CA GLY A 136 -29.24 24.53 -10.68
C GLY A 136 -30.06 24.81 -9.43
N VAL A 137 -29.42 25.40 -8.42
CA VAL A 137 -30.01 25.88 -7.17
C VAL A 137 -30.36 24.79 -6.13
N GLU A 138 -29.47 23.83 -5.89
CA GLU A 138 -29.10 23.55 -4.51
C GLU A 138 -27.67 24.02 -4.35
N ALA A 139 -27.50 25.31 -4.00
CA ALA A 139 -26.33 25.67 -3.20
C ALA A 139 -26.40 24.72 -2.01
N ALA A 140 -25.57 23.68 -2.01
CA ALA A 140 -25.47 22.78 -0.88
C ALA A 140 -25.30 23.68 0.33
N LEU A 141 -26.36 23.80 1.14
CA LEU A 141 -26.30 24.56 2.39
C LEU A 141 -25.04 24.03 3.07
N PRO A 142 -24.08 24.90 3.44
CA PRO A 142 -22.83 24.44 4.03
C PRO A 142 -23.22 23.48 5.14
N GLU A 143 -22.86 22.20 5.00
CA GLU A 143 -23.20 21.22 6.03
C GLU A 143 -22.69 21.81 7.36
N PRO A 144 -23.51 21.80 8.41
CA PRO A 144 -23.17 22.51 9.64
C PRO A 144 -21.81 22.03 10.10
N ALA A 145 -20.86 22.97 10.21
CA ALA A 145 -19.46 22.69 10.56
C ALA A 145 -19.42 21.71 11.73
N THR A 146 -18.94 20.50 11.46
CA THR A 146 -18.87 19.43 12.44
C THR A 146 -17.93 19.85 13.57
N PRO A 147 -18.05 19.26 14.77
CA PRO A 147 -17.05 19.48 15.83
C PRO A 147 -15.61 19.20 15.37
N ALA A 148 -15.43 18.29 14.41
CA ALA A 148 -14.14 18.04 13.77
C ALA A 148 -13.67 19.24 12.93
N ASP A 149 -14.53 19.83 12.10
CA ASP A 149 -14.21 21.01 11.28
C ASP A 149 -13.70 22.18 12.12
N ARG A 150 -14.29 22.40 13.31
CA ARG A 150 -13.91 23.49 14.23
C ARG A 150 -12.59 23.29 14.96
N ALA A 151 -12.04 22.09 15.00
CA ALA A 151 -10.71 21.90 15.58
C ALA A 151 -9.62 21.93 14.53
N LEU A 152 -9.96 21.50 13.33
CA LEU A 152 -9.10 21.67 12.17
C LEU A 152 -8.92 23.16 11.81
N THR A 153 -9.74 24.09 12.34
CA THR A 153 -9.52 25.55 12.16
C THR A 153 -8.30 26.10 12.84
N ARG A 154 -7.70 25.37 13.78
CA ARG A 154 -6.47 25.80 14.46
C ARG A 154 -5.23 25.56 13.61
N LEU A 155 -5.35 24.73 12.56
CA LEU A 155 -4.24 24.45 11.67
C LEU A 155 -3.99 25.64 10.73
N PRO A 156 -2.72 25.98 10.46
CA PRO A 156 -2.37 27.09 9.58
C PRO A 156 -3.04 26.99 8.21
N GLU A 157 -3.39 28.16 7.64
CA GLU A 157 -3.80 28.23 6.24
C GLU A 157 -2.69 27.66 5.33
N GLY A 158 -3.08 26.91 4.31
CA GLY A 158 -2.13 26.22 3.43
C GLY A 158 -1.67 24.85 3.94
N THR A 159 -2.19 24.37 5.07
CA THR A 159 -1.96 22.98 5.51
C THR A 159 -2.40 21.98 4.43
N ARG A 160 -1.56 20.99 4.12
CA ARG A 160 -1.82 19.94 3.13
C ARG A 160 -2.00 18.58 3.78
N LEU A 161 -2.89 17.75 3.25
CA LEU A 161 -3.07 16.38 3.66
C LEU A 161 -2.13 15.46 2.88
N VAL A 162 -1.21 14.82 3.59
CA VAL A 162 -0.36 13.75 3.05
C VAL A 162 -0.85 12.42 3.61
N LEU A 163 -1.30 11.55 2.70
CA LEU A 163 -1.72 10.21 3.06
C LEU A 163 -0.51 9.30 3.18
N ILE A 164 -0.54 8.43 4.20
CA ILE A 164 0.42 7.33 4.36
C ILE A 164 -0.36 6.03 4.23
N ALA A 165 -0.35 5.46 3.03
CA ALA A 165 -1.05 4.21 2.73
C ALA A 165 -0.13 3.03 3.01
N TYR A 166 -0.57 2.09 3.85
CA TYR A 166 0.21 0.89 4.14
C TYR A 166 -0.58 -0.41 3.96
N ALA A 167 0.14 -1.47 3.56
CA ALA A 167 -0.38 -2.84 3.52
C ALA A 167 0.25 -3.65 4.65
N CYS A 168 -0.57 -4.42 5.38
CA CYS A 168 -0.05 -5.22 6.49
C CYS A 168 -0.98 -6.35 6.92
N ASN A 169 -0.40 -7.36 7.58
CA ASN A 169 -1.17 -8.34 8.35
C ASN A 169 -0.41 -8.83 9.59
N ALA A 170 -1.14 -9.52 10.48
CA ALA A 170 -0.60 -9.99 11.75
C ALA A 170 0.56 -11.00 11.60
N ARG A 171 0.64 -11.73 10.47
CA ARG A 171 1.65 -12.76 10.24
C ARG A 171 2.96 -12.18 9.71
N ALA A 172 2.88 -11.36 8.67
CA ALA A 172 4.02 -10.83 7.93
C ALA A 172 4.43 -9.42 8.38
N GLY A 173 3.63 -8.73 9.20
CA GLY A 173 3.90 -7.36 9.61
C GLY A 173 3.67 -6.38 8.46
N LEU A 174 4.58 -5.42 8.31
CA LEU A 174 4.51 -4.37 7.30
C LEU A 174 4.91 -4.93 5.94
N LEU A 175 4.03 -4.82 4.95
CA LEU A 175 4.26 -5.37 3.61
C LEU A 175 4.67 -4.30 2.62
N ASP A 176 4.04 -3.13 2.69
CA ASP A 176 4.20 -2.06 1.72
C ASP A 176 3.78 -0.72 2.35
N VAL A 177 4.44 0.36 1.93
CA VAL A 177 4.14 1.72 2.39
C VAL A 177 4.30 2.69 1.24
N TRP A 178 3.33 3.58 1.11
CA TRP A 178 3.27 4.63 0.10
C TRP A 178 2.89 5.94 0.77
N TRP A 179 3.32 7.04 0.19
CA TRP A 179 2.85 8.36 0.56
C TRP A 179 2.46 9.19 -0.66
N GLY A 180 1.66 10.23 -0.43
CA GLY A 180 1.26 11.12 -1.49
C GLY A 180 0.02 11.93 -1.16
N GLU A 181 -0.47 12.61 -2.19
CA GLU A 181 -1.68 13.41 -2.15
C GLU A 181 -2.78 12.71 -2.95
N ALA A 182 -3.95 12.59 -2.37
CA ALA A 182 -5.12 12.04 -3.05
C ALA A 182 -6.38 12.81 -2.65
N GLU A 183 -7.32 12.91 -3.59
CA GLU A 183 -8.67 13.36 -3.30
C GLU A 183 -9.57 12.16 -2.93
N LEU A 184 -10.60 12.44 -2.13
CA LEU A 184 -11.66 11.49 -1.82
C LEU A 184 -12.78 11.61 -2.87
N LEU A 185 -12.97 10.56 -3.67
CA LEU A 185 -13.93 10.56 -4.79
C LEU A 185 -15.37 10.43 -4.33
N ASP A 186 -15.61 9.66 -3.27
CA ASP A 186 -16.96 9.28 -2.88
C ASP A 186 -17.10 9.02 -1.37
N ARG A 187 -18.35 8.86 -0.93
CA ARG A 187 -18.69 8.51 0.45
C ARG A 187 -18.36 7.06 0.82
N THR A 188 -17.79 6.28 -0.09
CA THR A 188 -17.40 4.87 0.11
C THR A 188 -15.89 4.72 0.33
N GLY A 189 -15.13 5.81 0.30
CA GLY A 189 -13.72 5.84 0.64
C GLY A 189 -12.78 5.74 -0.56
N SER A 190 -13.27 5.73 -1.80
CA SER A 190 -12.42 5.61 -2.99
C SER A 190 -11.51 6.81 -3.16
N LEU A 191 -10.25 6.58 -3.51
CA LEU A 191 -9.24 7.62 -3.67
C LEU A 191 -8.83 7.79 -5.14
N ARG A 192 -8.49 9.02 -5.51
CA ARG A 192 -7.71 9.32 -6.73
C ARG A 192 -6.42 10.02 -6.33
N TRP A 193 -5.29 9.38 -6.62
CA TRP A 193 -3.97 9.93 -6.34
C TRP A 193 -3.61 11.01 -7.35
N HIS A 194 -3.18 12.16 -6.84
CA HIS A 194 -2.53 13.23 -7.62
C HIS A 194 -1.03 12.96 -7.72
N HIS A 195 -0.46 12.48 -6.63
CA HIS A 195 0.90 11.97 -6.55
C HIS A 195 0.93 10.76 -5.62
N CYS A 196 1.68 9.72 -5.96
CA CYS A 196 1.87 8.56 -5.11
C CYS A 196 3.24 7.96 -5.40
N GLU A 197 4.02 7.71 -4.35
CA GLU A 197 5.32 7.06 -4.49
C GLU A 197 5.60 6.15 -3.28
N PRO A 198 6.43 5.11 -3.47
CA PRO A 198 6.69 4.15 -2.41
C PRO A 198 7.64 4.74 -1.37
N ILE A 199 7.46 4.31 -0.11
CA ILE A 199 8.42 4.49 0.97
C ILE A 199 9.18 3.16 1.11
N PRO A 200 10.46 3.11 0.66
CA PRO A 200 11.32 1.94 0.86
C PRO A 200 11.35 1.46 2.31
N LEU A 201 11.11 0.17 2.50
CA LEU A 201 11.21 -0.51 3.79
C LEU A 201 12.61 -1.13 3.96
N ALA A 202 13.16 -1.06 5.17
CA ALA A 202 14.46 -1.66 5.48
C ALA A 202 14.44 -3.18 5.18
N GLY A 203 15.47 -3.67 4.48
CA GLY A 203 15.58 -5.08 4.09
C GLY A 203 14.74 -5.48 2.87
N GLN A 204 13.91 -4.59 2.33
CA GLN A 204 13.34 -4.75 1.00
C GLN A 204 14.26 -4.03 0.02
N ALA A 205 15.01 -4.78 -0.78
CA ALA A 205 15.67 -4.19 -1.94
C ALA A 205 14.59 -3.43 -2.73
N PRO A 206 14.84 -2.18 -3.16
CA PRO A 206 13.89 -1.53 -4.06
C PRO A 206 13.61 -2.53 -5.18
N ALA A 207 12.34 -2.75 -5.49
CA ALA A 207 12.00 -3.28 -6.78
C ALA A 207 12.55 -2.24 -7.76
N VAL A 208 13.80 -2.42 -8.17
CA VAL A 208 14.35 -1.77 -9.33
C VAL A 208 13.33 -2.16 -10.38
N GLU A 209 12.51 -1.20 -10.81
CA GLU A 209 11.99 -1.26 -12.17
C GLU A 209 13.23 -1.54 -12.98
N LEU A 210 13.40 -2.80 -13.39
CA LEU A 210 14.47 -3.20 -14.27
C LEU A 210 14.42 -2.14 -15.37
N PRO A 211 15.45 -1.28 -15.52
CA PRO A 211 15.45 -0.33 -16.61
C PRO A 211 15.17 -1.18 -17.81
N GLY A 212 14.04 -0.93 -18.49
CA GLY A 212 13.58 -1.75 -19.58
C GLY A 212 14.80 -1.97 -20.44
N VAL A 213 15.32 -3.20 -20.40
CA VAL A 213 16.59 -3.49 -21.03
C VAL A 213 16.23 -3.45 -22.49
N ALA A 214 16.38 -2.27 -23.08
CA ALA A 214 16.73 -2.10 -24.46
C ALA A 214 18.14 -2.68 -24.61
N ALA A 215 18.28 -3.98 -24.34
CA ALA A 215 19.28 -4.76 -25.00
C ALA A 215 18.96 -4.55 -26.49
N PRO A 216 19.96 -4.26 -27.33
CA PRO A 216 19.78 -4.51 -28.74
C PRO A 216 19.28 -5.96 -28.83
N VAL A 217 18.11 -6.13 -29.45
CA VAL A 217 17.55 -7.45 -29.75
C VAL A 217 18.51 -8.10 -30.74
N GLY A 218 19.62 -8.63 -30.23
CA GLY A 218 20.42 -9.61 -30.92
C GLY A 218 19.64 -10.90 -30.87
N GLU A 219 18.67 -11.01 -31.78
CA GLU A 219 18.02 -12.20 -32.37
C GLU A 219 17.84 -13.54 -31.61
N ALA A 220 18.24 -13.71 -30.36
CA ALA A 220 18.34 -15.01 -29.73
C ALA A 220 17.69 -15.02 -28.34
N SER A 221 16.45 -14.56 -28.23
CA SER A 221 15.55 -14.98 -27.13
C SER A 221 14.09 -14.63 -27.41
N ALA A 222 13.56 -15.07 -28.54
CA ALA A 222 12.12 -15.16 -28.74
C ALA A 222 11.68 -16.59 -28.44
N PHE A 223 10.57 -16.76 -27.72
CA PHE A 223 9.94 -18.06 -27.41
C PHE A 223 9.65 -18.93 -28.66
N ALA A 224 9.74 -18.33 -29.85
CA ALA A 224 9.61 -18.98 -31.14
C ALA A 224 10.89 -19.65 -31.69
N ARG A 225 12.06 -19.52 -31.03
CA ARG A 225 13.35 -20.06 -31.51
C ARG A 225 13.91 -21.23 -30.67
N GLY A 226 13.14 -21.77 -29.72
CA GLY A 226 13.53 -23.02 -29.05
C GLY A 226 13.55 -24.19 -30.04
N ALA A 227 14.56 -25.06 -29.97
CA ALA A 227 14.57 -26.29 -30.76
C ALA A 227 13.31 -27.11 -30.42
N MET A 228 12.51 -27.45 -31.44
CA MET A 228 11.30 -28.25 -31.26
C MET A 228 11.69 -29.61 -30.67
N PRO A 229 11.26 -29.97 -29.45
CA PRO A 229 11.56 -31.28 -28.90
C PRO A 229 10.89 -32.32 -29.79
N ALA A 230 11.69 -33.23 -30.36
CA ALA A 230 11.14 -34.37 -31.08
C ALA A 230 10.44 -35.26 -30.04
N PRO A 231 9.11 -35.41 -30.09
CA PRO A 231 8.43 -36.30 -29.17
C PRO A 231 8.91 -37.72 -29.46
N ALA A 232 9.40 -38.42 -28.45
CA ALA A 232 9.64 -39.86 -28.55
C ALA A 232 8.28 -40.55 -28.72
N LEU A 233 7.92 -40.84 -29.97
CA LEU A 233 6.71 -41.60 -30.27
C LEU A 233 6.97 -43.05 -29.85
N ASN A 234 6.24 -43.52 -28.83
CA ASN A 234 6.27 -44.92 -28.43
C ASN A 234 5.14 -45.65 -29.19
N PRO A 235 5.43 -46.31 -30.33
CA PRO A 235 4.38 -46.94 -31.13
C PRO A 235 3.73 -48.06 -30.32
N ARG A 236 2.40 -48.09 -30.37
CA ARG A 236 1.62 -49.06 -29.62
C ARG A 236 1.98 -50.51 -30.03
N PRO A 237 2.31 -51.40 -29.07
CA PRO A 237 2.57 -52.79 -29.35
C PRO A 237 1.42 -53.45 -30.12
N PRO A 238 1.69 -54.38 -31.06
CA PRO A 238 0.66 -55.04 -31.85
C PRO A 238 -0.41 -55.74 -31.00
N TYR A 239 -0.03 -56.30 -29.85
CA TYR A 239 -0.94 -57.02 -28.96
C TYR A 239 -2.00 -56.11 -28.33
N GLU A 240 -1.64 -54.88 -27.97
CA GLU A 240 -2.59 -53.93 -27.38
C GLU A 240 -3.58 -53.43 -28.41
N ARG A 241 -3.12 -53.19 -29.65
CA ARG A 241 -3.99 -52.82 -30.77
C ARG A 241 -5.02 -53.90 -31.07
N ALA A 242 -4.63 -55.17 -31.02
CA ALA A 242 -5.53 -56.29 -31.26
C ALA A 242 -6.60 -56.44 -30.16
N ASN A 243 -6.28 -56.05 -28.92
CA ASN A 243 -7.14 -56.28 -27.75
C ASN A 243 -7.94 -55.03 -27.30
N ALA A 244 -7.95 -53.95 -28.09
CA ALA A 244 -8.72 -52.73 -27.82
C ALA A 244 -8.54 -52.12 -26.41
N LEU A 245 -7.36 -52.28 -25.80
CA LEU A 245 -7.08 -51.71 -24.48
C LEU A 245 -7.12 -50.17 -24.54
N PRO A 246 -7.56 -49.47 -23.49
CA PRO A 246 -7.56 -48.01 -23.46
C PRO A 246 -6.12 -47.46 -23.47
N PRO A 247 -5.87 -46.33 -24.15
CA PRO A 247 -4.53 -45.75 -24.22
C PRO A 247 -4.11 -45.18 -22.86
N MET A 248 -2.91 -45.56 -22.39
CA MET A 248 -2.27 -44.89 -21.25
C MET A 248 -1.46 -43.71 -21.78
N SER A 249 -1.89 -42.48 -21.47
CA SER A 249 -1.31 -41.24 -21.99
C SER A 249 -0.12 -40.71 -21.20
N GLU A 250 0.26 -41.36 -20.09
CA GLU A 250 1.27 -40.85 -19.18
C GLU A 250 2.32 -41.94 -18.92
N ALA A 251 3.57 -41.64 -19.25
CA ALA A 251 4.70 -42.48 -18.87
C ALA A 251 4.98 -42.30 -17.37
N PRO A 252 5.32 -43.36 -16.63
CA PRO A 252 5.81 -43.19 -15.26
C PRO A 252 7.05 -42.28 -15.27
N TYR A 253 7.03 -41.25 -14.44
CA TYR A 253 8.17 -40.36 -14.24
C TYR A 253 9.37 -41.17 -13.75
N ALA A 254 10.40 -41.31 -14.60
CA ALA A 254 11.71 -41.77 -14.20
C ALA A 254 12.51 -40.53 -13.78
N PRO A 255 12.94 -40.39 -12.52
CA PRO A 255 13.83 -39.31 -12.13
C PRO A 255 15.15 -39.48 -12.89
N ASP A 256 15.68 -38.37 -13.42
CA ASP A 256 16.97 -38.33 -14.10
C ASP A 256 18.05 -38.93 -13.18
N ALA A 257 18.67 -40.01 -13.66
CA ALA A 257 19.92 -40.48 -13.09
C ALA A 257 20.98 -39.41 -13.35
N ALA A 258 21.27 -38.60 -12.33
CA ALA A 258 22.46 -37.78 -12.30
C ALA A 258 23.68 -38.73 -12.42
N ALA A 259 24.25 -38.78 -13.62
CA ALA A 259 25.58 -39.31 -13.85
C ALA A 259 26.59 -38.34 -13.22
N ASP A 260 27.05 -38.76 -12.04
CA ASP A 260 28.43 -38.77 -11.55
C ASP A 260 29.52 -38.21 -12.49
N GLU A 261 30.45 -37.43 -11.93
CA GLU A 261 31.87 -37.82 -11.89
C GLU A 261 32.74 -36.79 -11.12
N GLY A 262 33.26 -37.22 -9.96
CA GLY A 262 34.71 -37.21 -9.69
C GLY A 262 35.39 -35.94 -9.19
N ARG A 263 35.61 -35.85 -7.86
CA ARG A 263 36.97 -35.93 -7.27
C ARG A 263 36.94 -36.25 -5.77
#